data_AF-A0AA94JCX2-F1
#
_entry.id   AF-A0AA94JCX2-F1
#
_cell.length_a   1.000
_cell.length_b   1.000
_cell.length_c   1.000
_cell.angle_alpha   90.00
_cell.angle_beta   90.00
_cell.angle_gamma   90.00
#
_symmetry.space_group_name_H-M   'P 1'
#
loop_
_entity.id
_entity.type
_entity.pdbx_description
1 polymer ?
#
loop_
_entity_poly.entity_id
_entity_poly.type
_entity_poly.pdbx_seq_one_letter_code
_entity_poly.pdbx_strand_id
1 'polypeptide(L)'
;MRVQQRSIIVLFVLSLSSCEFPRAAEDYLHKLEQLANKIEQLADQQRICMSAITKLEQRYDYLAPGKNSYLEFDFTDQEAERFEQLNRRIEQANRKIVQKGNADC
;
A
#
# COMPACT_ATOMS: atom_id res chain seq x y z
N MET A 1 -18.61 36.66 -48.90
CA MET A 1 -18.42 36.02 -47.58
C MET A 1 -19.29 34.78 -47.51
N ARG A 2 -18.70 33.58 -47.54
CA ARG A 2 -19.41 32.31 -47.32
C ARG A 2 -18.56 31.49 -46.36
N VAL A 3 -19.02 31.37 -45.12
CA VAL A 3 -18.35 30.61 -44.07
C VAL A 3 -18.73 29.14 -44.27
N GLN A 4 -17.77 28.31 -44.65
CA GLN A 4 -17.93 26.86 -44.70
C GLN A 4 -18.10 26.32 -43.27
N GLN A 5 -19.32 25.88 -42.95
CA GLN A 5 -19.63 25.08 -41.77
C GLN A 5 -18.91 23.73 -41.91
N ARG A 6 -17.80 23.56 -41.19
CA ARG A 6 -17.15 22.26 -40.99
C ARG A 6 -17.93 21.51 -39.91
N SER A 7 -18.69 20.50 -40.32
CA SER A 7 -19.35 19.55 -39.43
C SER A 7 -18.31 18.86 -38.55
N ILE A 8 -18.26 19.26 -37.27
CA ILE A 8 -17.49 18.57 -36.24
C ILE A 8 -18.33 17.38 -35.80
N ILE A 9 -17.97 16.19 -36.29
CA ILE A 9 -18.49 14.92 -35.75
C ILE A 9 -17.76 14.71 -34.42
N VAL A 10 -18.44 15.04 -33.32
CA VAL A 10 -17.99 14.72 -31.97
C VAL A 10 -18.18 13.22 -31.76
N LEU A 11 -17.12 12.44 -31.95
CA LEU A 11 -17.05 11.05 -31.54
C LEU A 11 -17.05 11.00 -30.00
N PHE A 12 -18.24 10.87 -29.42
CA PHE A 12 -18.44 10.50 -28.02
C PHE A 12 -17.97 9.04 -27.86
N VAL A 13 -16.69 8.85 -27.56
CA VAL A 13 -16.18 7.57 -27.06
C VAL A 13 -16.75 7.42 -25.66
N LEU A 14 -17.89 6.73 -25.58
CA LEU A 14 -18.42 6.16 -24.34
C LEU A 14 -17.41 5.10 -23.87
N SER A 15 -16.36 5.55 -23.19
CA SER A 15 -15.53 4.69 -22.36
C SER A 15 -16.44 4.15 -21.28
N LEU A 16 -16.88 2.90 -21.47
CA LEU A 16 -17.43 2.04 -20.44
C LEU A 16 -16.38 1.95 -19.34
N SER A 17 -16.47 2.83 -18.34
CA SER A 17 -15.84 2.60 -17.06
C SER A 17 -16.54 1.38 -16.45
N SER A 18 -16.04 0.19 -16.78
CA SER A 18 -16.30 -0.99 -15.96
C SER A 18 -15.89 -0.61 -14.54
N CYS A 19 -16.86 -0.52 -13.63
CA CYS A 19 -16.59 -0.53 -12.21
C CYS A 19 -16.02 -1.92 -11.87
N GLU A 20 -14.75 -2.17 -12.22
CA GLU A 20 -14.00 -3.30 -11.69
C GLU A 20 -13.82 -3.04 -10.21
N PHE A 21 -14.43 -3.90 -9.39
CA PHE A 21 -14.15 -3.92 -7.97
C PHE A 21 -12.66 -4.22 -7.78
N PRO A 22 -11.94 -3.46 -6.96
CA PRO A 22 -10.50 -3.67 -6.78
C PRO A 22 -10.25 -5.11 -6.31
N ARG A 23 -9.25 -5.76 -6.89
CA ARG A 23 -8.86 -7.11 -6.49
C ARG A 23 -8.54 -7.13 -4.99
N ALA A 24 -8.89 -8.21 -4.31
CA ALA A 24 -8.56 -8.39 -2.90
C ALA A 24 -7.03 -8.29 -2.65
N ALA A 25 -6.21 -8.72 -3.61
CA ALA A 25 -4.76 -8.53 -3.61
C ALA A 25 -4.35 -7.05 -3.59
N GLU A 26 -5.05 -6.19 -4.34
CA GLU A 26 -4.75 -4.76 -4.39
C GLU A 26 -5.09 -4.06 -3.07
N ASP A 27 -6.23 -4.38 -2.45
CA ASP A 27 -6.59 -3.88 -1.11
C ASP A 27 -5.58 -4.35 -0.05
N TYR A 28 -5.14 -5.61 -0.12
CA TYR A 28 -4.09 -6.14 0.74
C TYR A 28 -2.78 -5.37 0.60
N LEU A 29 -2.29 -5.16 -0.62
CA LEU A 29 -1.08 -4.38 -0.90
C LEU A 29 -1.23 -2.91 -0.45
N HIS A 30 -2.41 -2.31 -0.63
CA HIS A 30 -2.68 -0.96 -0.16
C HIS A 30 -2.59 -0.85 1.36
N LYS A 31 -3.19 -1.81 2.09
CA LYS A 31 -3.11 -1.86 3.55
C LYS A 31 -1.68 -2.12 4.04
N LEU A 32 -0.92 -2.95 3.34
CA LEU A 32 0.49 -3.20 3.64
C LEU A 32 1.34 -1.94 3.41
N GLU A 33 1.04 -1.16 2.38
CA GLU A 33 1.67 0.14 2.15
C GLU A 33 1.35 1.16 3.24
N GLN A 34 0.09 1.21 3.71
CA GLN A 34 -0.27 2.03 4.86
C GLN A 34 0.50 1.63 6.12
N LEU A 35 0.68 0.33 6.35
CA LEU A 35 1.52 -0.17 7.44
C LEU A 35 2.98 0.27 7.27
N ALA A 36 3.57 0.08 6.09
CA ALA A 36 4.94 0.48 5.80
C ALA A 36 5.16 1.97 6.10
N ASN A 37 4.27 2.83 5.61
CA ASN A 37 4.34 4.27 5.85
C ASN A 37 4.26 4.60 7.36
N LYS A 38 3.40 3.91 8.13
CA LYS A 38 3.27 4.13 9.58
C LYS A 38 4.52 3.71 10.35
N ILE A 39 5.10 2.56 10.00
CA ILE A 39 6.32 2.06 10.64
C ILE A 39 7.50 2.97 10.29
N GLU A 40 7.64 3.42 9.05
CA GLU A 40 8.66 4.38 8.64
C GLU A 40 8.53 5.70 9.39
N GLN A 41 7.32 6.25 9.51
CA GLN A 41 7.06 7.45 10.29
C GLN A 41 7.46 7.31 11.76
N LEU A 42 7.21 6.15 12.38
CA LEU A 42 7.67 5.88 13.74
C LEU A 42 9.20 5.76 13.82
N ALA A 43 9.83 5.09 12.85
CA ALA A 43 11.27 4.88 12.80
C ALA A 43 12.08 6.19 12.65
N ASP A 44 11.46 7.21 12.07
CA ASP A 44 12.06 8.54 11.89
C ASP A 44 11.83 9.47 13.10
N GLN A 45 11.05 9.05 14.10
CA GLN A 45 10.92 9.80 15.35
C GLN A 45 12.24 9.80 16.15
N GLN A 46 12.47 10.90 16.89
CA GLN A 46 13.65 11.03 17.75
C GLN A 46 13.61 10.04 18.93
N ARG A 47 12.43 9.79 19.48
CA ARG A 47 12.17 8.79 20.52
C ARG A 47 11.03 7.91 20.07
N ILE A 48 11.20 6.60 20.20
CA ILE A 48 10.22 5.60 19.77
C ILE A 48 9.70 4.91 21.02
N CYS A 49 8.38 5.00 21.22
CA CYS A 49 7.70 4.33 22.32
C CYS A 49 7.21 2.95 21.89
N MET A 50 7.58 1.92 22.63
CA MET A 50 7.25 0.54 22.29
C MET A 50 5.75 0.29 22.39
N SER A 51 5.02 1.01 23.24
CA SER A 51 3.55 0.91 23.28
C SER A 51 2.87 1.32 21.96
N ALA A 52 3.46 2.24 21.20
CA ALA A 52 2.95 2.62 19.87
C ALA A 52 3.20 1.51 18.84
N ILE A 53 4.34 0.83 18.95
CA ILE A 53 4.69 -0.34 18.13
C ILE A 53 3.73 -1.49 18.41
N THR A 54 3.52 -1.85 19.68
CA THR A 54 2.58 -2.93 20.05
C THR A 54 1.17 -2.67 19.51
N LYS A 55 0.69 -1.41 19.54
CA LYS A 55 -0.62 -1.06 18.97
C LYS A 55 -0.67 -1.24 17.44
N LEU A 56 0.40 -0.89 16.73
CA LEU A 56 0.48 -1.13 15.29
C LEU A 56 0.51 -2.62 14.98
N GLU A 57 1.31 -3.39 15.70
CA GLU A 57 1.37 -4.85 15.56
C GLU A 57 -0.02 -5.45 15.75
N GLN A 58 -0.71 -5.15 16.85
CA GLN A 58 -2.06 -5.66 17.09
C GLN A 58 -3.06 -5.28 15.98
N ARG A 59 -2.96 -4.06 15.46
CA ARG A 59 -3.87 -3.57 14.42
C ARG A 59 -3.62 -4.22 13.07
N TYR A 60 -2.36 -4.54 12.75
CA TYR A 60 -1.94 -4.97 11.42
C TYR A 60 -1.34 -6.38 11.38
N ASP A 61 -1.40 -7.13 12.47
CA ASP A 61 -0.89 -8.50 12.57
C ASP A 61 -1.49 -9.44 11.50
N TYR A 62 -2.72 -9.16 11.07
CA TYR A 62 -3.38 -9.90 9.99
C TYR A 62 -2.73 -9.69 8.62
N LEU A 63 -1.91 -8.65 8.44
CA LEU A 63 -1.19 -8.39 7.19
C LEU A 63 0.16 -9.11 7.08
N ALA A 64 0.62 -9.78 8.14
CA ALA A 64 1.92 -10.42 8.15
C ALA A 64 2.09 -11.39 6.95
N PRO A 65 3.27 -11.42 6.30
CA PRO A 65 3.54 -12.34 5.21
C PRO A 65 3.20 -13.80 5.56
N GLY A 66 2.54 -14.51 4.65
CA GLY A 66 2.11 -15.88 4.83
C GLY A 66 0.76 -16.04 5.54
N LYS A 67 0.20 -14.99 6.17
CA LYS A 67 -1.17 -15.05 6.74
C LYS A 67 -2.26 -14.88 5.69
N ASN A 68 -1.93 -14.30 4.54
CA ASN A 68 -2.84 -14.16 3.41
C ASN A 68 -2.26 -14.88 2.19
N SER A 69 -1.68 -16.06 2.40
CA SER A 69 -1.00 -16.84 1.36
C SER A 69 -1.88 -17.12 0.14
N TYR A 70 -3.21 -17.15 0.31
CA TYR A 70 -4.16 -17.30 -0.79
C TYR A 70 -4.20 -16.06 -1.71
N LEU A 71 -3.98 -14.86 -1.18
CA LEU A 71 -3.82 -13.63 -1.96
C LEU A 71 -2.42 -13.59 -2.58
N GLU A 72 -1.40 -13.92 -1.77
CA GLU A 72 0.00 -13.90 -2.19
C GLU A 72 0.28 -14.87 -3.35
N PHE A 73 -0.40 -16.02 -3.37
CA PHE A 73 -0.32 -16.99 -4.46
C PHE A 73 -0.90 -16.46 -5.78
N ASP A 74 -1.92 -15.62 -5.72
CA ASP A 74 -2.60 -15.08 -6.90
C ASP A 74 -1.99 -13.76 -7.38
N PHE A 75 -0.86 -13.33 -6.81
CA PHE A 75 -0.18 -12.13 -7.27
C PHE A 75 0.29 -12.26 -8.71
N THR A 76 0.04 -11.21 -9.48
CA THR A 76 0.82 -10.93 -10.69
C THR A 76 2.29 -10.64 -10.33
N ASP A 77 3.19 -10.74 -11.30
CA ASP A 77 4.61 -10.42 -11.08
C ASP A 77 4.82 -9.02 -10.50
N GLN A 78 4.03 -8.04 -10.94
CA GLN A 78 4.09 -6.67 -10.43
C GLN A 78 3.57 -6.55 -8.98
N GLU A 79 2.50 -7.27 -8.65
CA GLU A 79 1.97 -7.33 -7.27
C GLU A 79 2.99 -7.98 -6.33
N ALA A 80 3.65 -9.05 -6.77
CA ALA A 80 4.70 -9.73 -6.01
C ALA A 80 5.93 -8.83 -5.80
N GLU A 81 6.39 -8.11 -6.84
CA GLU A 81 7.49 -7.16 -6.70
C GLU A 81 7.15 -6.04 -5.71
N ARG A 82 5.93 -5.50 -5.78
CA ARG A 82 5.46 -4.47 -4.84
C ARG A 82 5.38 -5.02 -3.42
N PHE A 83 4.87 -6.24 -3.23
CA PHE A 83 4.83 -6.92 -1.95
C PHE A 83 6.23 -7.04 -1.32
N GLU A 84 7.19 -7.54 -2.10
CA GLU A 84 8.59 -7.67 -1.69
C GLU A 84 9.24 -6.33 -1.34
N GLN A 85 8.95 -5.28 -2.11
CA GLN A 85 9.41 -3.93 -1.80
C GLN A 85 8.83 -3.42 -0.47
N LEU A 86 7.53 -3.63 -0.23
CA LEU A 86 6.87 -3.21 1.00
C LEU A 86 7.42 -3.96 2.22
N ASN A 87 7.68 -5.26 2.10
CA ASN A 87 8.30 -6.04 3.17
C ASN A 87 9.70 -5.52 3.50
N ARG A 88 10.54 -5.27 2.49
CA ARG A 88 11.88 -4.69 2.72
C ARG A 88 11.83 -3.33 3.43
N ARG A 89 10.86 -2.48 3.07
CA ARG A 89 10.64 -1.17 3.72
C ARG A 89 10.28 -1.34 5.20
N ILE A 90 9.31 -2.20 5.49
CA ILE A 90 8.88 -2.52 6.86
C ILE A 90 10.07 -3.06 7.67
N GLU A 91 10.83 -4.01 7.14
CA GLU A 91 12.00 -4.57 7.82
C GLU A 91 13.08 -3.52 8.09
N GLN A 92 13.38 -2.66 7.13
CA GLN A 92 14.36 -1.57 7.29
C GLN A 92 13.94 -0.61 8.40
N ALA A 93 12.66 -0.21 8.43
CA ALA A 93 12.12 0.66 9.46
C ALA A 93 12.09 -0.04 10.84
N ASN A 94 11.73 -1.31 10.89
CA ASN A 94 11.78 -2.12 12.11
C ASN A 94 13.19 -2.23 12.69
N ARG A 95 14.23 -2.37 11.86
CA ARG A 95 15.63 -2.35 12.34
C ARG A 95 15.99 -1.03 13.02
N LYS A 96 15.55 0.12 12.46
CA LYS A 96 15.73 1.43 13.11
C LYS A 96 14.97 1.52 14.43
N ILE A 97 13.75 0.99 14.47
CA ILE A 97 12.91 0.95 15.68
C ILE A 97 13.59 0.14 16.79
N VAL A 98 14.09 -1.05 16.49
CA VAL A 98 14.80 -1.89 17.47
C VAL A 98 16.04 -1.19 18.04
N GLN A 99 16.75 -0.41 17.22
CA GLN A 99 17.94 0.33 17.66
C GLN A 99 17.62 1.55 18.55
N LYS A 100 16.48 2.20 18.34
CA LYS A 100 16.10 3.46 19.02
C LYS A 100 14.96 3.29 20.04
N GLY A 101 14.36 2.11 20.11
CA GLY A 101 13.18 1.82 20.91
C GLY A 101 13.46 2.00 22.39
N ASN A 102 12.57 2.72 23.06
CA ASN A 102 12.60 2.88 24.51
C ASN A 102 11.39 2.15 25.09
N ALA A 103 11.63 1.16 25.95
CA ALA A 103 10.58 0.32 26.55
C ALA A 103 9.86 0.97 27.73
N ASP A 104 10.37 2.09 28.25
CA ASP A 104 9.77 2.85 29.35
C ASP A 104 8.64 3.78 28.86
N CYS A 105 8.29 3.67 27.58
CA CYS A 105 7.06 4.11 26.96
C CYS A 105 6.67 3.11 25.84
#